data_AF-A0A8J4PYW7-F1
#
_entry.id   AF-A0A8J4PYW7-F1
#
_cell.length_a   1.000
_cell.length_b   1.000
_cell.length_c   1.000
_cell.angle_alpha   90.00
_cell.angle_beta   90.00
_cell.angle_gamma   90.00
#
_symmetry.space_group_name_H-M   'P 1'
#
loop_
_entity.id
_entity.type
_entity.pdbx_description
1 polymer ?
#
loop_
_entity_poly.entity_id
_entity_poly.type
_entity_poly.pdbx_seq_one_letter_code
_entity_poly.pdbx_strand_id
1 'polypeptide(L)'
;MFPFEFCENTLPRNLKALSCDYYCDFFEFLPISIQELNFFTKTYQEGLYFEISAKDLPPSLAKLTLARNQPIQDLEYFPPTIKYLKLGEYFRGKIPNTVETLKLPFDPKTPLAYIFK
;
A
#
# COMPACT_ATOMS: atom_id res chain seq x y z
N MET A 1 -14.86 -0.54 17.22
CA MET A 1 -14.88 0.94 17.20
C MET A 1 -13.43 1.39 17.26
N PHE A 2 -12.84 1.75 16.12
CA PHE A 2 -11.46 2.23 16.05
C PHE A 2 -11.47 3.76 16.13
N PRO A 3 -10.69 4.40 17.01
CA PRO A 3 -10.96 5.78 17.47
C PRO A 3 -10.36 6.89 16.58
N PHE A 4 -9.96 6.59 15.34
CA PHE A 4 -9.32 7.58 14.47
C PHE A 4 -9.98 7.59 13.09
N GLU A 5 -11.06 8.36 12.97
CA GLU A 5 -11.55 8.81 11.67
C GLU A 5 -10.67 9.99 11.23
N PHE A 6 -9.86 9.79 10.19
CA PHE A 6 -9.17 10.90 9.54
C PHE A 6 -10.13 11.51 8.51
N CYS A 7 -10.58 12.73 8.75
CA CYS A 7 -11.37 13.49 7.79
C CYS A 7 -10.49 14.10 6.69
N GLU A 8 -11.12 14.54 5.59
CA GLU A 8 -10.47 15.34 4.56
C GLU A 8 -9.68 16.53 5.17
N ASN A 9 -8.48 16.81 4.63
CA ASN A 9 -7.60 17.91 5.08
C ASN A 9 -7.02 17.80 6.50
N THR A 10 -7.10 16.63 7.16
CA THR A 10 -6.45 16.43 8.48
C THR A 10 -4.94 16.25 8.39
N LEU A 11 -4.42 15.81 7.25
CA LEU A 11 -2.98 15.64 7.03
C LEU A 11 -2.32 16.92 6.49
N PRO A 12 -1.08 17.25 6.93
CA PRO A 12 -0.33 18.38 6.40
C PRO A 12 -0.13 18.26 4.89
N ARG A 13 -0.45 19.32 4.14
CA ARG A 13 -0.34 19.33 2.66
C ARG A 13 1.06 19.07 2.12
N ASN A 14 2.10 19.29 2.92
CA ASN A 14 3.51 19.09 2.54
C ASN A 14 4.08 17.76 3.04
N LEU A 15 3.25 16.86 3.59
CA LEU A 15 3.69 15.58 4.11
C LEU A 15 4.34 14.73 3.01
N LYS A 16 5.59 14.32 3.22
CA LYS A 16 6.36 13.54 2.24
C LYS A 16 6.32 12.04 2.47
N ALA A 17 6.20 11.63 3.73
CA ALA A 17 6.17 10.24 4.12
C ALA A 17 5.06 10.02 5.15
N LEU A 18 4.31 8.94 4.97
CA LEU A 18 3.31 8.48 5.93
C LEU A 18 3.55 6.99 6.21
N SER A 19 3.64 6.65 7.49
CA SER A 19 3.69 5.27 7.96
C SER A 19 2.47 5.01 8.83
N CYS A 20 1.68 4.01 8.42
CA CYS A 20 0.51 3.52 9.16
C CYS A 20 0.84 2.13 9.68
N ASP A 21 0.98 2.00 11.00
CA ASP A 21 1.18 0.72 11.69
C ASP A 21 -0.14 -0.02 11.98
N TYR A 22 -1.28 0.57 11.57
CA TYR A 22 -2.64 0.06 11.78
C TYR A 22 -3.56 0.43 10.61
N TYR A 23 -4.82 -0.01 10.68
CA TYR A 23 -5.91 0.34 9.76
C TYR A 23 -5.99 1.86 9.51
N CYS A 24 -5.95 2.25 8.25
CA CYS A 24 -6.07 3.64 7.79
C CYS A 24 -7.14 3.65 6.69
N ASP A 25 -8.27 4.34 6.89
CA ASP A 25 -9.46 4.29 6.01
C ASP A 25 -9.64 5.57 5.15
N PHE A 26 -8.55 6.27 4.87
CA PHE A 26 -8.58 7.63 4.31
C PHE A 26 -7.72 7.75 3.05
N PHE A 27 -7.60 6.67 2.25
CA PHE A 27 -6.81 6.65 1.02
C PHE A 27 -7.19 7.77 0.05
N GLU A 28 -8.50 8.06 -0.06
CA GLU A 28 -9.04 9.16 -0.86
C GLU A 28 -8.55 10.55 -0.43
N PHE A 29 -8.03 10.68 0.80
CA PHE A 29 -7.62 11.95 1.40
C PHE A 29 -6.10 12.10 1.55
N LEU A 30 -5.32 11.21 0.94
CA LEU A 30 -3.86 11.29 1.00
C LEU A 30 -3.35 12.56 0.28
N PRO A 31 -2.53 13.40 0.94
CA PRO A 31 -1.91 14.54 0.28
C PRO A 31 -1.12 14.12 -0.96
N ILE A 32 -1.35 14.81 -2.08
CA ILE A 32 -0.67 14.55 -3.36
C ILE A 32 0.87 14.65 -3.30
N SER A 33 1.40 15.25 -2.23
CA SER A 33 2.83 15.48 -1.99
C SER A 33 3.57 14.29 -1.39
N ILE A 34 2.85 13.23 -0.99
CA ILE A 34 3.40 12.02 -0.41
C ILE A 34 4.22 11.26 -1.46
N GLN A 35 5.45 10.95 -1.09
CA GLN A 35 6.42 10.20 -1.90
C GLN A 35 6.68 8.81 -1.32
N GLU A 36 6.41 8.61 -0.02
CA GLU A 36 6.59 7.32 0.65
C GLU A 36 5.34 6.94 1.47
N LEU A 37 4.76 5.79 1.15
CA LEU A 37 3.68 5.18 1.92
C LEU A 37 4.13 3.84 2.47
N ASN A 38 4.07 3.70 3.80
CA ASN A 38 4.39 2.46 4.47
C ASN A 38 3.18 1.99 5.27
N PHE A 39 2.55 0.92 4.80
CA PHE A 39 1.56 0.18 5.55
C PHE A 39 2.23 -1.06 6.13
N PHE A 40 2.37 -1.10 7.44
CA PHE A 40 2.97 -2.23 8.13
C PHE A 40 2.00 -2.73 9.19
N THR A 41 1.93 -4.05 9.37
CA THR A 41 1.32 -4.63 10.56
C THR A 41 2.33 -5.57 11.21
N LYS A 42 2.54 -5.39 12.51
CA LYS A 42 3.33 -6.32 13.34
C LYS A 42 2.54 -7.57 13.68
N THR A 43 1.22 -7.51 13.59
CA THR A 43 0.32 -8.52 14.12
C THR A 43 -0.60 -9.01 13.01
N TYR A 44 -0.61 -10.31 12.74
CA TYR A 44 -1.68 -10.91 11.96
C TYR A 44 -2.97 -10.76 12.77
N GLN A 45 -3.91 -9.98 12.26
CA GLN A 45 -5.26 -9.91 12.81
C GLN A 45 -6.20 -10.46 11.75
N GLU A 46 -6.81 -11.61 12.05
CA GLU A 46 -7.90 -12.15 11.24
C GLU A 46 -9.03 -11.12 11.16
N GLY A 47 -9.53 -10.88 9.94
CA GLY A 47 -10.64 -9.94 9.72
C GLY A 47 -10.24 -8.51 9.41
N LEU A 48 -8.96 -8.12 9.53
CA LEU A 48 -8.45 -6.86 8.97
C LEU A 48 -8.03 -7.06 7.52
N TYR A 49 -9.02 -7.11 6.64
CA TYR A 49 -8.84 -7.07 5.19
C TYR A 49 -9.37 -5.74 4.69
N PHE A 50 -8.51 -4.95 4.06
CA PHE A 50 -8.95 -3.78 3.32
C PHE A 50 -8.20 -3.72 2.00
N GLU A 51 -8.94 -3.34 0.98
CA GLU A 51 -8.46 -3.23 -0.39
C GLU A 51 -7.97 -1.80 -0.60
N ILE A 52 -6.77 -1.66 -1.14
CA ILE A 52 -6.27 -0.37 -1.62
C ILE A 52 -6.54 -0.33 -3.14
N SER A 53 -7.15 0.73 -3.66
CA SER A 53 -7.12 0.95 -5.12
C SER A 53 -5.83 1.68 -5.48
N ALA A 54 -5.17 1.24 -6.56
CA ALA A 54 -4.04 2.00 -7.08
C ALA A 54 -4.43 3.41 -7.58
N LYS A 55 -5.72 3.66 -7.86
CA LYS A 55 -6.25 4.99 -8.21
C LYS A 55 -6.15 5.99 -7.06
N ASP A 56 -6.18 5.51 -5.83
CA ASP A 56 -6.14 6.34 -4.62
C ASP A 56 -4.70 6.66 -4.19
N LEU A 57 -3.71 6.08 -4.87
CA LEU A 57 -2.32 6.36 -4.57
C LEU A 57 -1.92 7.75 -5.09
N PRO A 58 -1.21 8.56 -4.28
CA PRO A 58 -0.71 9.85 -4.71
C PRO A 58 0.14 9.73 -5.98
N PRO A 59 -0.02 10.63 -6.98
CA PRO A 59 0.72 10.54 -8.24
C PRO A 59 2.24 10.73 -8.07
N SER A 60 2.68 11.33 -6.95
CA SER A 60 4.10 11.51 -6.62
C SER A 60 4.72 10.35 -5.84
N LEU A 61 3.96 9.28 -5.58
CA LEU A 61 4.40 8.14 -4.78
C LEU A 61 5.55 7.38 -5.43
N ALA A 62 6.72 7.42 -4.81
CA ALA A 62 7.91 6.73 -5.30
C ALA A 62 8.17 5.40 -4.57
N LYS A 63 7.71 5.26 -3.33
CA LYS A 63 7.89 4.06 -2.51
C LYS A 63 6.58 3.64 -1.87
N LEU A 64 6.20 2.39 -2.11
CA LEU A 64 5.05 1.75 -1.47
C LEU A 64 5.48 0.49 -0.75
N THR A 65 5.15 0.40 0.53
CA THR A 65 5.24 -0.84 1.33
C THR A 65 3.84 -1.27 1.74
N LEU A 66 3.44 -2.46 1.34
CA LEU A 66 2.19 -3.10 1.73
C LEU A 66 2.42 -4.16 2.82
N ALA A 67 1.44 -4.30 3.71
CA ALA A 67 1.40 -5.32 4.74
C ALA A 67 0.88 -6.66 4.21
N ARG A 68 1.05 -7.72 5.01
CA ARG A 68 0.69 -9.11 4.67
C ARG A 68 -0.72 -9.26 4.08
N ASN A 69 -1.71 -8.60 4.68
CA ASN A 69 -3.15 -8.77 4.41
C ASN A 69 -3.78 -7.67 3.55
N GLN A 70 -3.00 -6.94 2.75
CA GLN A 70 -3.48 -5.80 1.95
C GLN A 70 -3.47 -6.15 0.45
N PRO A 71 -4.59 -6.67 -0.08
CA PRO A 71 -4.79 -6.73 -1.52
C PRO A 71 -4.82 -5.32 -2.13
N ILE A 72 -4.40 -5.20 -3.38
CA ILE A 72 -4.49 -3.97 -4.16
C ILE A 72 -5.21 -4.25 -5.49
N GLN A 73 -6.13 -3.36 -5.86
CA GLN A 73 -6.92 -3.42 -7.09
C GLN A 73 -6.48 -2.34 -8.09
N ASP A 74 -7.08 -2.35 -9.28
CA ASP A 74 -6.90 -1.30 -10.31
C ASP A 74 -5.42 -1.08 -10.70
N LEU A 75 -4.64 -2.15 -10.80
CA LEU A 75 -3.17 -2.13 -10.95
C LEU A 75 -2.69 -1.31 -12.16
N GLU A 76 -3.53 -1.14 -13.17
CA GLU A 76 -3.28 -0.29 -14.32
C GLU A 76 -3.15 1.21 -13.98
N TYR A 77 -3.51 1.61 -12.76
CA TYR A 77 -3.45 2.98 -12.24
C TYR A 77 -2.28 3.24 -11.29
N PHE A 78 -1.34 2.31 -11.15
CA PHE A 78 -0.15 2.56 -10.35
C PHE A 78 0.57 3.85 -10.79
N PRO A 79 0.96 4.73 -9.85
CA PRO A 79 1.71 5.93 -10.18
C PRO A 79 2.99 5.59 -10.96
N PRO A 80 3.26 6.27 -12.10
CA PRO A 80 4.44 6.00 -12.94
C PRO A 80 5.77 6.37 -12.24
N THR A 81 5.68 6.99 -11.06
CA THR A 81 6.79 7.40 -10.20
C THR A 81 7.26 6.29 -9.27
N ILE A 82 6.51 5.19 -9.11
CA ILE A 82 6.90 4.10 -8.20
C ILE A 82 8.18 3.44 -8.68
N LYS A 83 9.20 3.48 -7.82
CA LYS A 83 10.51 2.83 -7.99
C LYS A 83 10.73 1.68 -7.00
N TYR A 84 10.11 1.76 -5.83
CA TYR A 84 10.21 0.74 -4.80
C TYR A 84 8.82 0.20 -4.46
N LEU A 85 8.67 -1.13 -4.51
CA LEU A 85 7.44 -1.81 -4.15
C LEU A 85 7.75 -2.99 -3.24
N LYS A 86 7.19 -2.98 -2.02
CA LYS A 86 7.11 -4.15 -1.16
C LYS A 86 5.67 -4.66 -1.13
N LEU A 87 5.49 -5.91 -1.56
CA LEU A 87 4.18 -6.55 -1.69
C LEU A 87 3.77 -7.30 -0.42
N GLY A 88 2.45 -7.39 -0.19
CA GLY A 88 1.81 -8.30 0.75
C GLY A 88 1.54 -9.68 0.14
N GLU A 89 1.15 -10.65 0.96
CA GLU A 89 0.94 -12.06 0.55
C GLU A 89 -0.25 -12.26 -0.38
N TYR A 90 -1.22 -11.35 -0.34
CA TYR A 90 -2.43 -11.40 -1.16
C TYR A 90 -2.40 -10.45 -2.36
N PHE A 91 -1.23 -9.90 -2.73
CA PHE A 91 -1.09 -9.16 -3.98
C PHE A 91 -1.43 -10.08 -5.15
N ARG A 92 -2.29 -9.60 -6.06
CA ARG A 92 -2.65 -10.31 -7.28
C ARG A 92 -2.57 -9.34 -8.44
N GLY A 93 -1.76 -9.69 -9.44
CA GLY A 93 -1.73 -9.08 -10.76
C GLY A 93 -0.36 -8.54 -11.18
N LYS A 94 -0.33 -7.48 -11.99
CA LYS A 94 0.88 -7.03 -12.69
C LYS A 94 1.65 -5.98 -11.88
N ILE A 95 2.97 -6.15 -11.85
CA ILE A 95 3.89 -5.16 -11.29
C ILE A 95 4.21 -4.10 -12.36
N PRO A 96 4.22 -2.79 -12.02
CA PRO A 96 4.61 -1.75 -12.96
C PRO A 96 6.06 -1.91 -13.44
N ASN A 97 6.31 -1.67 -14.73
CA ASN A 97 7.66 -1.73 -15.31
C ASN A 97 8.63 -0.66 -14.76
N THR A 98 8.11 0.31 -14.00
CA THR A 98 8.88 1.38 -13.38
C THR A 98 9.59 0.95 -12.09
N VAL A 99 9.20 -0.19 -11.52
CA VAL A 99 9.75 -0.72 -10.27
C VAL A 99 11.20 -1.17 -10.47
N GLU A 100 12.11 -0.54 -9.74
CA GLU A 100 13.54 -0.84 -9.73
C GLU A 100 13.91 -1.77 -8.56
N THR A 101 13.13 -1.73 -7.47
CA THR A 101 13.29 -2.60 -6.31
C THR A 101 11.98 -3.22 -5.91
N LEU A 102 11.91 -4.55 -5.99
CA LEU A 102 10.75 -5.34 -5.58
C LEU A 102 11.12 -6.18 -4.35
N LYS A 103 10.31 -6.08 -3.29
CA LYS A 103 10.37 -7.00 -2.16
C LYS A 103 9.09 -7.82 -2.08
N LEU A 104 9.25 -9.13 -2.13
CA LEU A 104 8.15 -10.07 -1.96
C LEU A 104 7.99 -10.43 -0.48
N PRO A 105 6.77 -10.76 -0.04
CA PRO A 105 6.58 -11.31 1.28
C PRO A 105 7.30 -12.65 1.37
N PHE A 106 8.06 -12.85 2.44
CA PHE A 106 8.59 -14.16 2.78
C PHE A 106 7.61 -14.83 3.72
N ASP A 107 6.88 -15.82 3.22
CA ASP A 107 6.17 -16.76 4.05
C ASP A 107 6.53 -18.19 3.63
N PRO A 108 7.19 -18.98 4.50
CA PRO A 108 7.51 -20.37 4.18
C PRO A 108 6.26 -21.23 3.90
N LYS A 109 5.06 -20.76 4.25
CA LYS A 109 3.78 -21.43 3.98
C LYS A 109 3.08 -20.97 2.70
N THR A 110 3.51 -19.87 2.08
CA THR A 110 2.85 -19.29 0.90
C THR A 110 3.77 -19.39 -0.32
N PRO A 111 3.52 -20.33 -1.26
CA PRO A 111 4.34 -20.46 -2.46
C PRO A 111 4.28 -19.19 -3.32
N LEU A 112 5.44 -18.73 -3.81
CA LEU A 112 5.56 -17.56 -4.70
C LEU A 112 4.64 -17.64 -5.94
N ALA A 113 4.30 -18.85 -6.38
CA ALA A 113 3.39 -19.12 -7.49
C ALA A 113 1.96 -18.58 -7.28
N TYR A 114 1.56 -18.26 -6.05
CA TYR A 114 0.26 -17.64 -5.77
C TYR A 114 0.24 -16.12 -5.95
N ILE A 115 1.42 -15.47 -5.99
CA ILE A 115 1.55 -14.01 -6.09
C ILE A 115 1.46 -13.54 -7.55
N PHE A 116 1.92 -14.37 -8.50
CA PHE A 116 2.08 -14.02 -9.92
C PHE A 116 1.16 -14.80 -10.86
N LYS A 117 -0.13 -14.89 -10.54
CA LYS A 117 -1.14 -15.44 -11.47
C LYS A 117 -1.76 -14.36 -12.35
#